data_AF-A0A1Q3QA11-F1
#
_entry.id   AF-A0A1Q3QA11-F1
#
_cell.length_a   1.000
_cell.length_b   1.000
_cell.length_c   1.000
_cell.angle_alpha   90.00
_cell.angle_beta   90.00
_cell.angle_gamma   90.00
#
_symmetry.space_group_name_H-M   'P 1'
#
loop_
_entity.id
_entity.type
_entity.pdbx_description
1 polymer ?
#
loop_
_entity_poly.entity_id
_entity_poly.type
_entity_poly.pdbx_seq_one_letter_code
_entity_poly.pdbx_strand_id
1 'polypeptide(L)'
;MRKLSILLFACVAVALMGCSNAAKQNKTEAPDMHTSEMALDYYGVYEGTLPCADCEGIKTQLTINSDSTFALVSEYLGKEDAKFEDKGTYFIEDGEILVTQYEDGDQKYYKLQEGSLAQLDAEKKRIEGDLAPLYILTKVN
;
A
#
# COMPACT_ATOMS: atom_id res chain seq x y z
N MET A 1 29.95 -9.03 61.22
CA MET A 1 30.84 -8.08 61.90
C MET A 1 31.04 -6.89 60.96
N ARG A 2 30.73 -5.61 61.22
CA ARG A 2 30.24 -4.85 62.37
C ARG A 2 29.50 -3.63 61.80
N LYS A 3 28.28 -3.38 62.31
CA LYS A 3 27.69 -2.09 62.74
C LYS A 3 27.81 -0.90 61.76
N LEU A 4 26.68 -0.44 61.19
CA LEU A 4 25.69 0.46 61.81
C LEU A 4 26.28 1.86 62.06
N SER A 5 25.78 2.86 61.33
CA SER A 5 25.44 4.22 61.79
C SER A 5 25.19 5.15 60.59
N ILE A 6 24.26 6.11 60.55
CA ILE A 6 23.17 6.57 61.41
C ILE A 6 22.28 7.37 60.44
N LEU A 7 20.98 7.07 60.43
CA LEU A 7 19.95 7.95 59.87
C LEU A 7 19.94 9.26 60.67
N LEU A 8 20.29 10.37 60.04
CA LEU A 8 20.04 11.70 60.60
C LEU A 8 18.84 12.33 59.88
N PHE A 9 17.70 12.16 60.51
CA PHE A 9 16.47 12.90 60.28
C PHE A 9 16.65 14.29 60.90
N ALA A 10 16.68 15.35 60.09
CA ALA A 10 16.52 16.71 60.58
C ALA A 10 15.94 17.62 59.48
N CYS A 11 14.71 18.04 59.76
CA CYS A 11 13.95 19.20 59.29
C CYS A 11 14.69 20.22 58.41
N VAL A 12 14.04 20.74 57.37
CA VAL A 12 13.69 22.17 57.26
C VAL A 12 12.57 22.38 56.21
N ALA A 13 11.72 23.34 56.56
CA ALA A 13 10.51 23.90 55.99
C ALA A 13 10.32 24.02 54.46
N VAL A 14 9.06 23.78 54.11
CA VAL A 14 8.18 24.45 53.12
C VAL A 14 8.77 25.66 52.36
N ALA A 15 8.72 25.59 51.04
CA ALA A 15 8.51 26.73 50.15
C ALA A 15 7.56 26.33 49.01
N LEU A 16 6.46 27.07 48.87
CA LEU A 16 5.55 27.04 47.72
C LEU A 16 6.12 27.96 46.63
N MET A 17 6.24 27.46 45.40
CA MET A 17 6.41 28.20 44.12
C MET A 17 6.39 27.11 43.03
N GLY A 18 5.38 26.96 42.18
CA GLY A 18 5.10 27.79 41.00
C GLY A 18 5.27 26.92 39.74
N CYS A 19 4.25 26.85 38.88
CA CYS A 19 4.18 25.96 37.71
C CYS A 19 5.18 26.33 36.59
N SER A 20 5.71 25.32 35.91
CA SER A 20 5.95 25.36 34.45
C SER A 20 6.18 23.96 33.89
N ASN A 21 5.34 23.57 32.93
CA ASN A 21 5.50 22.40 32.07
C ASN A 21 6.86 22.41 31.35
N ALA A 22 7.57 21.28 31.34
CA ALA A 22 8.32 20.74 30.19
C ALA A 22 9.31 19.66 30.65
N ALA A 23 9.08 18.39 30.27
CA ALA A 23 10.15 17.45 29.94
C ALA A 23 9.57 16.19 29.27
N LYS A 24 9.41 16.31 27.95
CA LYS A 24 9.54 15.30 26.90
C LYS A 24 9.51 13.82 27.32
N GLN A 25 8.37 13.19 27.06
CA GLN A 25 8.28 11.77 26.71
C GLN A 25 8.99 11.57 25.36
N ASN A 26 10.04 10.77 25.36
CA ASN A 26 10.77 10.36 24.16
C ASN A 26 9.98 9.20 23.53
N LYS A 27 9.04 9.53 22.61
CA LYS A 27 8.49 8.53 21.69
C LYS A 27 9.50 8.38 20.56
N THR A 28 10.03 7.17 20.42
CA THR A 28 10.61 6.69 19.17
C THR A 28 9.54 6.82 18.09
N GLU A 29 9.60 7.91 17.34
CA GLU A 29 8.92 8.03 16.05
C GLU A 29 9.67 7.14 15.06
N ALA A 30 8.92 6.26 14.40
CA ALA A 30 9.37 5.63 13.16
C ALA A 30 9.81 6.74 12.19
N PRO A 31 10.82 6.50 11.34
CA PRO A 31 11.24 7.51 10.38
C PRO A 31 10.04 7.88 9.50
N ASP A 32 9.58 9.12 9.64
CA ASP A 32 8.65 9.78 8.74
C ASP A 32 9.38 9.98 7.41
N MET A 33 9.32 8.95 6.56
CA MET A 33 9.77 9.04 5.18
C MET A 33 8.69 9.74 4.35
N HIS A 34 8.56 11.06 4.54
CA HIS A 34 8.02 11.91 3.48
C HIS A 34 9.10 12.08 2.41
N THR A 35 9.29 11.07 1.57
CA THR A 35 9.81 11.30 0.23
C THR A 35 8.71 12.03 -0.54
N SER A 36 8.84 13.35 -0.64
CA SER A 36 8.07 14.19 -1.55
C SER A 36 8.49 13.91 -3.00
N GLU A 37 8.33 12.66 -3.42
CA GLU A 37 8.16 12.30 -4.82
C GLU A 37 6.68 12.59 -5.12
N MET A 38 6.37 13.19 -6.26
CA MET A 38 4.98 13.44 -6.65
C MET A 38 4.30 12.08 -6.81
N ALA A 39 3.66 11.57 -5.76
CA ALA A 39 2.89 10.34 -5.84
C ALA A 39 1.81 10.57 -6.89
N LEU A 40 1.86 9.83 -8.00
CA LEU A 40 0.75 9.80 -8.95
C LEU A 40 -0.54 9.55 -8.16
N ASP A 41 -1.62 10.25 -8.51
CA ASP A 41 -2.95 9.92 -8.00
C ASP A 41 -3.44 8.63 -8.66
N TYR A 42 -3.00 7.51 -8.09
CA TYR A 42 -3.30 6.15 -8.56
C TYR A 42 -4.59 5.57 -7.97
N TYR A 43 -5.30 6.32 -7.12
CA TYR A 43 -6.59 5.87 -6.60
C TYR A 43 -7.66 5.98 -7.68
N GLY A 44 -8.57 5.01 -7.74
CA GLY A 44 -9.68 5.03 -8.70
C GLY A 44 -9.91 3.69 -9.36
N VAL A 45 -10.74 3.70 -10.39
CA VAL A 45 -11.14 2.51 -11.15
C VAL A 45 -10.41 2.51 -12.48
N TYR A 46 -9.81 1.37 -12.81
CA TYR A 46 -9.08 1.12 -14.04
C TYR A 46 -9.74 0.00 -14.81
N GLU A 47 -9.96 0.19 -16.11
CA GLU A 47 -10.62 -0.78 -16.98
C GLU A 47 -9.79 -1.14 -18.21
N GLY A 48 -9.94 -2.37 -18.68
CA GLY A 48 -9.35 -2.85 -19.92
C GLY A 48 -9.88 -4.23 -20.32
N THR A 49 -9.51 -4.72 -21.49
CA THR A 49 -9.78 -6.10 -21.93
C THR A 49 -8.46 -6.79 -22.17
N LEU A 50 -8.06 -7.64 -21.21
CA LEU A 50 -6.79 -8.35 -21.26
C LEU A 50 -6.87 -9.55 -22.21
N PRO A 51 -5.74 -9.96 -22.84
CA PRO A 51 -5.71 -11.15 -23.67
C PRO A 51 -6.10 -12.41 -22.90
N CYS A 52 -6.78 -13.32 -23.59
CA CYS A 52 -7.23 -14.60 -23.06
C CYS A 52 -6.75 -15.72 -23.98
N ALA A 53 -6.25 -16.83 -23.40
CA ALA A 53 -5.70 -17.93 -24.19
C ALA A 53 -6.79 -18.73 -24.93
N ASP A 54 -7.98 -18.87 -24.33
CA ASP A 54 -9.06 -19.74 -24.80
C ASP A 54 -10.45 -19.05 -24.78
N CYS A 55 -10.47 -17.72 -24.73
CA CYS A 55 -11.68 -16.89 -24.76
C CYS A 55 -11.44 -15.59 -25.54
N GLU A 56 -12.49 -14.79 -25.73
CA GLU A 56 -12.40 -13.58 -26.57
C GLU A 56 -11.61 -12.45 -25.91
N GLY A 57 -11.49 -12.48 -24.59
CA GLY A 57 -10.77 -11.51 -23.77
C GLY A 57 -11.28 -11.55 -22.34
N ILE A 58 -10.53 -10.92 -21.43
CA ILE A 58 -10.92 -10.79 -20.02
C ILE A 58 -11.21 -9.33 -19.75
N LYS A 59 -12.49 -8.97 -19.69
CA LYS A 59 -12.89 -7.62 -19.27
C LYS A 59 -12.55 -7.46 -17.80
N THR A 60 -11.65 -6.53 -17.53
CA THR A 60 -11.01 -6.36 -16.23
C THR A 60 -11.34 -4.99 -15.69
N GLN A 61 -11.79 -4.93 -14.44
CA GLN A 61 -11.96 -3.69 -13.68
C GLN A 61 -11.18 -3.81 -12.37
N LEU A 62 -10.16 -2.97 -12.20
CA LEU A 62 -9.34 -2.89 -10.99
C LEU A 62 -9.64 -1.60 -10.25
N THR A 63 -10.12 -1.71 -9.02
CA THR A 63 -10.36 -0.57 -8.12
C THR A 63 -9.23 -0.48 -7.10
N ILE A 64 -8.57 0.66 -7.03
CA ILE A 64 -7.51 0.99 -6.05
C ILE A 64 -8.08 1.97 -5.02
N ASN A 65 -8.24 1.51 -3.78
CA ASN A 65 -8.85 2.30 -2.69
C ASN A 65 -7.80 3.06 -1.89
N SER A 66 -8.21 4.15 -1.22
CA SER A 66 -7.32 4.96 -0.38
C SER A 66 -6.85 4.30 0.91
N ASP A 67 -7.46 3.18 1.30
CA ASP A 67 -7.17 2.42 2.51
C ASP A 67 -6.20 1.24 2.29
N SER A 68 -5.44 1.26 1.19
CA SER A 68 -4.51 0.21 0.78
C SER A 68 -5.15 -1.13 0.41
N THR A 69 -6.45 -1.14 0.09
CA THR A 69 -7.14 -2.30 -0.46
C THR A 69 -7.39 -2.17 -1.95
N PHE A 70 -7.58 -3.30 -2.63
CA PHE A 70 -8.06 -3.33 -4.00
C PHE A 70 -9.20 -4.33 -4.18
N ALA A 71 -9.99 -4.11 -5.22
CA ALA A 71 -10.95 -5.08 -5.74
C ALA A 71 -10.73 -5.26 -7.25
N LEU A 72 -10.75 -6.50 -7.73
CA LEU A 72 -10.60 -6.85 -9.13
C LEU A 72 -11.83 -7.62 -9.58
N VAL A 73 -12.49 -7.15 -10.63
CA VAL A 73 -13.55 -7.88 -11.32
C VAL A 73 -13.03 -8.36 -12.67
N SER A 74 -13.14 -9.65 -12.94
CA SER A 74 -12.72 -10.29 -14.20
C SER A 74 -13.89 -11.01 -14.84
N GLU A 75 -14.28 -10.61 -16.04
CA GLU A 75 -15.33 -11.26 -16.84
C GLU A 75 -14.72 -11.86 -18.10
N TYR A 76 -14.76 -13.19 -18.22
CA TYR A 76 -14.24 -13.93 -19.36
C TYR A 76 -15.26 -13.91 -20.49
N LEU A 77 -14.96 -13.14 -21.54
CA LEU A 77 -15.86 -12.92 -22.66
C LEU A 77 -16.01 -14.19 -23.50
N GLY A 78 -17.26 -14.49 -23.89
CA GLY A 78 -17.61 -15.70 -24.65
C GLY A 78 -17.73 -16.97 -23.81
N LYS A 79 -17.75 -16.86 -22.47
CA LYS A 79 -17.99 -17.97 -21.53
C LYS A 79 -19.22 -17.66 -20.67
N GLU A 80 -20.04 -18.67 -20.37
CA GLU A 80 -21.20 -18.52 -19.49
C GLU A 80 -20.78 -18.55 -18.01
N ASP A 81 -21.43 -17.73 -17.17
CA ASP A 81 -21.21 -17.63 -15.73
C ASP A 81 -19.73 -17.43 -15.30
N ALA A 82 -18.94 -16.77 -16.14
CA ALA A 82 -17.49 -16.63 -15.98
C ALA A 82 -17.06 -15.23 -15.52
N LYS A 83 -17.75 -14.71 -14.49
CA LYS A 83 -17.40 -13.46 -13.82
C LYS A 83 -16.91 -13.74 -12.41
N PHE A 84 -15.74 -13.22 -12.08
CA PHE A 84 -15.06 -13.47 -10.82
C PHE A 84 -14.67 -12.15 -10.16
N GLU A 85 -14.65 -12.18 -8.83
CA GLU A 85 -14.27 -11.05 -8.01
C GLU A 85 -13.17 -11.49 -7.06
N ASP A 86 -12.04 -10.77 -7.10
CA ASP A 86 -10.92 -10.94 -6.21
C ASP A 86 -10.69 -9.65 -5.43
N LYS A 87 -10.05 -9.77 -4.27
CA LYS A 87 -9.71 -8.65 -3.41
C LYS A 87 -8.42 -8.92 -2.64
N GLY A 88 -7.90 -7.86 -2.05
CA GLY A 88 -6.73 -7.96 -1.19
C GLY A 88 -6.20 -6.60 -0.83
N THR A 89 -4.92 -6.57 -0.50
CA THR A 89 -4.18 -5.34 -0.19
C THR A 89 -3.20 -5.00 -1.30
N TYR A 90 -2.71 -3.77 -1.34
CA TYR A 90 -1.62 -3.40 -2.24
C TYR A 90 -0.60 -2.50 -1.54
N PHE A 91 0.59 -2.42 -2.13
CA PHE A 91 1.60 -1.43 -1.78
C PHE A 91 2.33 -0.95 -3.04
N ILE A 92 3.03 0.17 -2.92
CA ILE A 92 3.86 0.71 -4.00
C ILE A 92 5.32 0.34 -3.72
N GLU A 93 5.94 -0.37 -4.66
CA GLU A 93 7.36 -0.72 -4.65
C GLU A 93 8.13 0.28 -5.52
N ASP A 94 9.27 0.77 -5.00
CA ASP A 94 10.17 1.72 -5.64
C ASP A 94 9.52 3.04 -6.13
N GLY A 95 8.31 3.35 -5.65
CA GLY A 95 7.53 4.52 -6.06
C GLY A 95 6.87 4.39 -7.43
N GLU A 96 6.98 3.23 -8.09
CA GLU A 96 6.59 3.08 -9.50
C GLU A 96 5.82 1.80 -9.84
N ILE A 97 5.90 0.77 -8.99
CA ILE A 97 5.23 -0.51 -9.21
C ILE A 97 4.13 -0.68 -8.16
N LEU A 98 2.89 -0.79 -8.60
CA LEU A 98 1.78 -1.22 -7.77
C LEU A 98 1.79 -2.75 -7.67
N VAL A 99 1.93 -3.25 -6.44
CA VAL A 99 1.93 -4.68 -6.13
C VAL A 99 0.62 -5.03 -5.45
N THR A 100 -0.27 -5.75 -6.13
CA THR A 100 -1.50 -6.30 -5.54
C THR A 100 -1.19 -7.62 -4.87
N GLN A 101 -1.63 -7.82 -3.64
CA GLN A 101 -1.41 -9.01 -2.82
C GLN A 101 -2.78 -9.60 -2.48
N TYR A 102 -3.11 -10.71 -3.14
CA TYR A 102 -4.41 -11.38 -3.07
C TYR A 102 -4.55 -12.18 -1.77
N GLU A 103 -5.78 -12.50 -1.38
CA GLU A 103 -6.08 -13.26 -0.16
C GLU A 103 -5.51 -14.68 -0.17
N ASP A 104 -5.32 -15.27 -1.35
CA ASP A 104 -4.72 -16.60 -1.55
C ASP A 104 -3.17 -16.58 -1.56
N GLY A 105 -2.57 -15.38 -1.49
CA GLY A 105 -1.13 -15.16 -1.50
C GLY A 105 -0.54 -14.85 -2.87
N ASP A 106 -1.34 -14.88 -3.94
CA ASP A 106 -0.87 -14.51 -5.27
C ASP A 106 -0.56 -13.01 -5.35
N GLN A 107 0.31 -12.65 -6.31
CA GLN A 107 0.66 -11.27 -6.58
C GLN A 107 0.54 -10.94 -8.05
N LYS A 108 0.11 -9.71 -8.33
CA LYS A 108 0.22 -9.09 -9.66
C LYS A 108 0.91 -7.74 -9.53
N TYR A 109 1.54 -7.35 -10.62
CA TYR A 109 2.42 -6.21 -10.67
C TYR A 109 1.97 -5.29 -11.80
N TYR A 110 1.88 -4.00 -11.52
CA TYR A 110 1.49 -3.00 -12.49
C TYR A 110 2.44 -1.81 -12.43
N LYS A 111 2.94 -1.37 -13.58
CA LYS A 111 3.65 -0.09 -13.66
C LYS A 111 2.64 1.04 -13.57
N LEU A 112 2.86 1.96 -12.63
CA LEU A 112 2.11 3.20 -12.54
C LEU A 112 2.43 4.08 -13.76
N GLN A 113 1.39 4.57 -14.42
CA GLN A 113 1.46 5.51 -15.53
C GLN A 113 0.41 6.61 -15.34
N GLU A 114 0.60 7.75 -15.98
CA GLU A 114 -0.37 8.84 -15.90
C GLU A 114 -1.72 8.41 -16.47
N GLY A 115 -2.71 8.21 -15.60
CA GLY A 115 -4.05 7.76 -15.97
C GLY A 115 -4.16 6.29 -16.39
N SER A 116 -3.14 5.46 -16.18
CA SER A 116 -3.19 4.04 -16.53
C SER A 116 -2.30 3.15 -15.67
N LEU A 117 -2.53 1.84 -15.76
CA LEU A 117 -1.74 0.78 -15.15
C LEU A 117 -1.34 -0.20 -16.25
N ALA A 118 -0.04 -0.38 -16.46
CA ALA A 118 0.46 -1.41 -17.38
C ALA A 118 0.83 -2.66 -16.59
N GLN A 119 0.16 -3.78 -16.85
CA GLN A 119 0.49 -5.05 -16.21
C GLN A 119 1.90 -5.49 -16.58
N LEU A 120 2.64 -5.95 -15.58
CA LEU A 120 3.99 -6.48 -15.68
C LEU A 120 3.96 -8.01 -15.59
N ASP A 121 5.04 -8.65 -16.02
CA ASP A 121 5.23 -10.09 -15.83
C ASP A 121 5.59 -10.44 -14.37
N ALA A 122 5.78 -11.74 -14.10
CA ALA A 122 6.11 -12.25 -12.77
C ALA A 122 7.48 -11.77 -12.26
N GLU A 123 8.38 -11.34 -13.17
CA GLU A 123 9.68 -10.76 -12.84
C GLU A 123 9.63 -9.21 -12.74
N LYS A 124 8.41 -8.64 -12.72
CA LYS A 124 8.15 -7.18 -12.66
C LYS A 124 8.71 -6.43 -13.87
N LYS A 125 8.86 -7.11 -15.01
CA LYS A 125 9.29 -6.49 -16.26
C LYS A 125 8.11 -6.18 -17.16
N ARG A 126 8.35 -5.24 -18.08
CA ARG A 126 7.35 -4.86 -19.08
C ARG A 126 7.07 -6.06 -19.98
N ILE A 127 5.79 -6.34 -20.21
CA ILE A 127 5.38 -7.27 -21.26
C ILE A 127 5.79 -6.67 -22.61
N GLU A 128 6.52 -7.43 -23.41
CA GLU A 128 7.04 -7.02 -24.71
C GLU A 128 6.23 -7.61 -25.88
N GLY A 129 6.51 -7.11 -27.08
CA GLY A 129 5.87 -7.57 -28.32
C GLY A 129 4.51 -6.93 -28.59
N ASP A 130 3.81 -7.48 -29.60
CA ASP A 130 2.59 -6.88 -30.17
C ASP A 130 1.40 -6.87 -29.19
N LEU A 131 1.45 -7.72 -28.16
CA LEU A 131 0.39 -7.81 -27.14
C LEU A 131 0.57 -6.79 -26.02
N ALA A 132 1.74 -6.16 -25.88
CA ALA A 132 2.03 -5.24 -24.78
C ALA A 132 0.96 -4.14 -24.58
N PRO A 133 0.39 -3.52 -25.63
CA PRO A 133 -0.68 -2.52 -25.46
C PRO A 133 -1.98 -3.09 -24.88
N LEU A 134 -2.22 -4.40 -25.03
CA LEU A 134 -3.44 -5.08 -24.54
C LEU A 134 -3.39 -5.33 -23.02
N TYR A 135 -2.24 -5.12 -22.38
CA TYR A 135 -2.05 -5.27 -20.94
C TYR A 135 -2.16 -3.94 -20.17
N ILE A 136 -2.77 -2.92 -20.77
CA ILE A 136 -2.96 -1.60 -20.17
C ILE A 136 -4.41 -1.48 -19.66
N LEU A 137 -4.57 -1.13 -18.38
CA LEU A 137 -5.83 -0.72 -17.79
C LEU A 137 -5.85 0.81 -17.69
N THR A 138 -6.91 1.45 -18.18
CA THR A 138 -7.03 2.92 -18.21
C THR A 138 -7.96 3.40 -17.11
N LYS A 139 -7.60 4.49 -16.42
CA LYS A 139 -8.42 5.09 -15.36
C LYS A 139 -9.71 5.63 -15.97
N VAL A 140 -10.86 5.30 -15.37
CA VAL A 140 -12.19 5.72 -15.83
C VAL A 140 -12.92 6.65 -14.86
N ASN A 141 -12.43 6.78 -13.63
CA ASN A 141 -12.94 7.73 -12.63
C ASN A 141 -11.86 8.16 -11.63
#